data_AF-A9NZQ7-F1
#
_entry.id   AF-A9NZQ7-F1
#
_cell.length_a   1.000
_cell.length_b   1.000
_cell.length_c   1.000
_cell.angle_alpha   90.00
_cell.angle_beta   90.00
_cell.angle_gamma   90.00
#
_symmetry.space_group_name_H-M   'P 1'
#
loop_
_entity.id
_entity.type
_entity.pdbx_description
1 polymer ?
#
loop_
_entity_poly.entity_id
_entity_poly.type
_entity_poly.pdbx_seq_one_letter_code
_entity_poly.pdbx_strand_id
1 'polypeptide(L)'
;MATKVVRDEKSGAEVVYGAEMCYKKSLELLEEMGLPNGLLPLKNLEESGYVRETGFVWLKQKKPVEYYNKKIKRIVVYGTEVTAYVEKHKMKKMTGVKSKELFMWIHLTEMSIGDASSQKIYFKSSFGVGKSFPLKAFELDDDKE
;
A
#
# COMPACT_ATOMS: atom_id res chain seq x y z
N MET A 1 24.88 23.78 -8.76
CA MET A 1 25.00 22.38 -8.29
C MET A 1 24.07 22.24 -7.09
N ALA A 2 22.95 21.52 -7.23
CA ALA A 2 22.01 21.34 -6.13
C ALA A 2 22.52 20.20 -5.24
N THR A 3 23.13 20.55 -4.10
CA THR A 3 23.44 19.61 -3.03
C THR A 3 22.12 19.06 -2.49
N LYS A 4 21.72 17.89 -2.99
CA LYS A 4 20.61 17.13 -2.46
C LYS A 4 21.03 16.65 -1.08
N VAL A 5 20.67 17.40 -0.04
CA VAL A 5 20.67 16.89 1.33
C VAL A 5 19.69 15.72 1.31
N VAL A 6 20.20 14.51 1.14
CA VAL A 6 19.41 13.29 1.32
C VAL A 6 19.20 13.21 2.82
N ARG A 7 18.15 13.88 3.32
CA ARG A 7 17.60 13.52 4.63
C ARG A 7 17.21 12.05 4.49
N ASP A 8 17.68 11.24 5.42
CA ASP A 8 17.24 9.86 5.51
C ASP A 8 15.70 9.87 5.61
N GLU A 9 15.01 9.29 4.61
CA GLU A 9 13.54 9.33 4.52
C GLU A 9 12.87 8.66 5.72
N LYS A 10 13.61 7.85 6.49
CA LYS A 10 13.16 7.15 7.71
C LYS A 10 13.51 7.91 8.99
N SER A 11 14.14 9.08 8.90
CA SER A 11 14.49 9.90 10.07
C SER A 11 13.22 10.27 10.87
N GLY A 12 13.24 10.00 12.17
CA GLY A 12 12.10 10.28 13.06
C GLY A 12 10.93 9.30 12.91
N ALA A 13 11.13 8.15 12.25
CA ALA A 13 10.09 7.16 12.08
C ALA A 13 9.72 6.45 13.39
N GLU A 14 8.42 6.20 13.54
CA GLU A 14 7.90 5.18 14.43
C GLU A 14 8.07 3.82 13.75
N VAL A 15 8.94 2.97 14.28
CA VAL A 15 9.23 1.64 13.72
C VAL A 15 8.74 0.56 14.67
N VAL A 16 7.97 -0.39 14.14
CA VAL A 16 7.51 -1.57 14.86
C VAL A 16 8.01 -2.83 14.18
N TYR A 17 8.22 -3.87 14.98
CA TYR A 17 8.75 -5.15 14.56
C TYR A 17 7.79 -6.28 14.94
N GLY A 18 7.82 -7.35 14.16
CA GLY A 18 7.02 -8.55 14.40
C GLY A 18 5.61 -8.47 13.80
N ALA A 19 5.12 -9.63 13.35
CA ALA A 19 3.93 -9.71 12.51
C ALA A 19 2.67 -9.10 13.15
N GLU A 20 2.43 -9.37 14.43
CA GLU A 20 1.23 -8.89 15.13
C GLU A 20 1.21 -7.36 15.28
N MET A 21 2.31 -6.78 15.76
CA MET A 21 2.42 -5.32 15.94
C MET A 21 2.43 -4.59 14.61
N CYS A 22 3.13 -5.12 13.60
CA CYS A 22 3.12 -4.56 12.25
C CYS A 22 1.73 -4.60 11.63
N TYR A 23 1.00 -5.71 11.79
CA TYR A 23 -0.37 -5.86 11.33
C TYR A 23 -1.29 -4.81 11.96
N LYS A 24 -1.28 -4.73 13.29
CA LYS A 24 -2.12 -3.78 14.04
C LYS A 24 -1.83 -2.33 13.66
N LYS A 25 -0.56 -1.92 13.65
CA LYS A 25 -0.17 -0.55 13.28
C LYS A 25 -0.50 -0.20 11.84
N SER A 26 -0.38 -1.15 10.93
CA SER A 26 -0.75 -0.93 9.53
C SER A 26 -2.25 -0.71 9.38
N LEU A 27 -3.09 -1.47 10.12
CA LEU A 27 -4.53 -1.25 10.12
C LEU A 27 -4.92 0.11 10.72
N GLU A 28 -4.35 0.48 11.87
CA GLU A 28 -4.57 1.79 12.50
C GLU A 28 -4.23 2.93 11.53
N LEU A 29 -3.11 2.82 10.79
CA LEU A 29 -2.72 3.81 9.79
C LEU A 29 -3.68 3.86 8.60
N LEU A 30 -4.12 2.70 8.09
CA LEU A 30 -5.11 2.65 7.00
C LEU A 30 -6.41 3.34 7.42
N GLU A 31 -6.90 3.05 8.63
CA GLU A 31 -8.08 3.67 9.20
C GLU A 31 -7.91 5.19 9.39
N GLU A 32 -6.80 5.63 9.98
CA GLU A 32 -6.46 7.05 10.17
C GLU A 32 -6.47 7.82 8.84
N MET A 33 -6.00 7.17 7.77
CA MET A 33 -5.90 7.74 6.44
C MET A 33 -7.16 7.53 5.59
N GLY A 34 -8.20 6.86 6.10
CA GLY A 34 -9.44 6.58 5.35
C GLY A 34 -9.24 5.61 4.19
N LEU A 35 -8.29 4.69 4.32
CA LEU A 35 -7.93 3.69 3.32
C LEU A 35 -8.51 2.32 3.70
N PRO A 36 -8.92 1.48 2.73
CA PRO A 36 -9.57 0.22 3.04
C PRO A 36 -8.60 -0.83 3.62
N ASN A 37 -9.05 -1.52 4.67
CA ASN A 37 -8.23 -2.39 5.51
C ASN A 37 -7.73 -3.68 4.82
N GLY A 38 -8.30 -4.05 3.67
CA GLY A 38 -7.90 -5.21 2.86
C GLY A 38 -6.94 -4.87 1.71
N LEU A 39 -6.32 -3.68 1.71
CA LEU A 39 -5.37 -3.27 0.67
C LEU A 39 -4.08 -4.08 0.62
N LEU A 40 -3.68 -4.66 1.75
CA LEU A 40 -2.36 -5.24 1.94
C LEU A 40 -2.49 -6.65 2.54
N PRO A 41 -1.77 -7.66 2.00
CA PRO A 41 -1.67 -8.97 2.61
C PRO A 41 -0.67 -8.94 3.77
N LEU A 42 -1.10 -8.47 4.94
CA LEU A 42 -0.27 -8.19 6.13
C LEU A 42 0.21 -9.45 6.92
N LYS A 43 0.17 -10.65 6.34
CA LYS A 43 0.34 -11.92 7.09
C LYS A 43 1.76 -12.23 7.57
N ASN A 44 2.80 -11.64 6.97
CA ASN A 44 4.21 -11.99 7.25
C ASN A 44 5.12 -10.75 7.34
N LEU A 45 4.62 -9.68 7.96
CA LEU A 45 5.41 -8.46 8.17
C LEU A 45 6.46 -8.66 9.26
N GLU A 46 7.69 -8.22 8.97
CA GLU A 46 8.81 -8.26 9.91
C GLU A 46 9.06 -6.88 10.52
N GLU A 47 8.84 -5.82 9.73
CA GLU A 47 9.09 -4.43 10.09
C GLU A 47 8.04 -3.55 9.39
N SER A 48 7.49 -2.59 10.12
CA SER A 48 6.66 -1.51 9.58
C SER A 48 7.16 -0.20 10.17
N GLY A 49 7.31 0.82 9.32
CA GLY A 49 7.75 2.13 9.76
C GLY A 49 6.93 3.25 9.15
N TYR A 50 6.70 4.29 9.94
CA TYR A 50 5.93 5.45 9.54
C TYR A 50 6.57 6.73 10.06
N VAL A 51 6.83 7.68 9.16
CA VAL A 51 7.27 9.03 9.49
C VAL A 51 6.07 9.96 9.42
N ARG A 52 5.51 10.29 10.58
CA ARG A 52 4.29 11.12 10.68
C ARG A 52 4.45 12.51 10.07
N GLU A 53 5.64 13.10 10.13
CA GLU A 53 5.94 14.42 9.55
C GLU A 53 5.83 14.45 8.03
N THR A 54 6.33 13.41 7.35
CA THR A 54 6.43 13.36 5.88
C THR A 54 5.35 12.50 5.22
N GLY A 55 4.67 11.66 6.01
CA GLY A 55 3.77 10.63 5.50
C GLY A 55 4.49 9.42 4.91
N PHE A 56 5.82 9.34 5.00
CA PHE A 56 6.57 8.21 4.44
C PHE A 56 6.30 6.94 5.25
N VAL A 57 5.95 5.86 4.55
CA VAL A 57 5.70 4.54 5.15
C VAL A 57 6.52 3.49 4.42
N TRP A 58 6.95 2.47 5.16
CA TRP A 58 7.47 1.25 4.57
C TRP A 58 7.01 0.01 5.34
N LEU A 59 6.90 -1.09 4.61
CA LEU A 59 6.57 -2.41 5.12
C LEU A 59 7.60 -3.39 4.60
N LYS A 60 8.19 -4.19 5.48
CA LYS A 60 9.07 -5.30 5.11
C LYS A 60 8.46 -6.64 5.46
N GLN A 61 8.70 -7.59 4.57
CA GLN A 61 8.26 -8.98 4.68
C GLN A 61 9.37 -9.92 4.21
N LYS A 62 9.42 -11.11 4.80
CA LYS A 62 10.50 -12.09 4.58
C LYS A 62 10.67 -12.51 3.12
N LYS A 63 9.58 -12.55 2.36
CA LYS A 63 9.55 -12.92 0.94
C LYS A 63 8.42 -12.18 0.22
N PRO A 64 8.50 -11.99 -1.10
CA PRO A 64 7.38 -11.46 -1.85
C PRO A 64 6.11 -12.30 -1.66
N VAL A 65 4.97 -11.65 -1.61
CA VAL A 65 3.65 -12.28 -1.46
C VAL A 65 2.85 -11.99 -2.71
N GLU A 66 2.40 -13.07 -3.36
CA GLU A 66 1.39 -12.99 -4.40
C GLU A 66 0.00 -13.09 -3.76
N TYR A 67 -0.88 -12.17 -4.12
CA TYR A 67 -2.25 -12.10 -3.67
C TYR A 67 -3.19 -12.06 -4.88
N TYR A 68 -4.14 -12.99 -4.91
CA TYR A 68 -5.21 -12.98 -5.90
C TYR A 68 -6.45 -12.30 -5.31
N ASN A 69 -6.73 -11.08 -5.76
CA ASN A 69 -7.96 -10.40 -5.41
C ASN A 69 -9.10 -10.98 -6.24
N LYS A 70 -9.91 -11.85 -5.62
CA LYS A 70 -11.05 -12.53 -6.26
C LYS A 70 -12.10 -11.53 -6.78
N LYS A 71 -12.34 -10.43 -6.05
CA LYS A 71 -13.38 -9.44 -6.35
C LYS A 71 -13.09 -8.67 -7.65
N ILE A 72 -11.82 -8.39 -7.95
CA ILE A 72 -11.40 -7.75 -9.22
C ILE A 72 -10.70 -8.69 -10.20
N LYS A 73 -10.61 -9.98 -9.87
CA LYS A 73 -9.96 -11.04 -10.67
C LYS A 73 -8.54 -10.66 -11.12
N ARG A 74 -7.74 -10.11 -10.20
CA ARG A 74 -6.36 -9.69 -10.47
C ARG A 74 -5.37 -10.32 -9.52
N ILE A 75 -4.20 -10.63 -10.05
CA ILE A 75 -3.02 -11.01 -9.27
C ILE A 75 -2.22 -9.74 -8.97
N VAL A 76 -1.86 -9.58 -7.70
CA VAL A 76 -1.03 -8.49 -7.19
C VAL A 76 0.15 -9.11 -6.44
N VAL A 77 1.35 -8.61 -6.68
CA VAL A 77 2.55 -9.02 -5.98
C VAL A 77 3.07 -7.85 -5.15
N TYR A 78 3.31 -8.14 -3.87
CA TYR A 78 3.97 -7.26 -2.93
C TYR A 78 5.39 -7.79 -2.73
N GLY A 79 6.39 -6.94 -2.94
CA GLY A 79 7.80 -7.26 -2.78
C GLY A 79 8.20 -7.44 -1.32
N THR A 80 9.48 -7.70 -1.09
CA THR A 80 10.05 -7.80 0.27
C THR A 80 10.05 -6.47 1.01
N GLU A 81 10.10 -5.35 0.29
CA GLU A 81 9.91 -4.01 0.82
C GLU A 81 8.89 -3.28 -0.06
N VAL A 82 7.88 -2.69 0.59
CA VAL A 82 6.88 -1.83 -0.02
C VAL A 82 7.00 -0.47 0.63
N THR A 83 7.11 0.59 -0.17
CA THR A 83 7.19 1.97 0.35
C THR A 83 6.13 2.83 -0.31
N ALA A 84 5.68 3.88 0.39
CA ALA A 84 4.80 4.90 -0.17
C ALA A 84 4.89 6.19 0.66
N TYR A 85 4.31 7.25 0.12
CA TYR A 85 3.92 8.44 0.87
C TYR A 85 2.41 8.42 1.03
N VAL A 86 1.93 8.42 2.27
CA VAL A 86 0.52 8.32 2.60
C VAL A 86 -0.02 9.68 2.99
N GLU A 87 -1.17 10.01 2.43
CA GLU A 87 -1.99 11.17 2.75
C GLU A 87 -3.43 10.66 2.94
N LYS A 88 -4.31 11.52 3.46
CA LYS A 88 -5.72 11.19 3.58
C LYS A 88 -6.30 10.74 2.24
N HIS A 89 -6.85 9.54 2.19
CA HIS A 89 -7.43 8.87 1.03
C HIS A 89 -6.46 8.61 -0.14
N LYS A 90 -5.14 8.71 0.07
CA LYS A 90 -4.18 8.65 -1.04
C LYS A 90 -2.83 8.05 -0.64
N MET A 91 -2.26 7.26 -1.56
CA MET A 91 -0.86 6.84 -1.52
C MET A 91 -0.15 7.28 -2.79
N LYS A 92 1.06 7.81 -2.66
CA LYS A 92 1.90 8.32 -3.76
C LYS A 92 3.27 7.68 -3.74
N LYS A 93 3.93 7.69 -4.91
CA LYS A 93 5.29 7.15 -5.10
C LYS A 93 5.43 5.73 -4.53
N MET A 94 4.39 4.93 -4.71
CA MET A 94 4.36 3.57 -4.21
C MET A 94 5.42 2.74 -4.94
N THR A 95 6.14 1.91 -4.19
CA THR A 95 7.12 0.97 -4.71
C THR A 95 6.87 -0.43 -4.14
N GLY A 96 7.45 -1.45 -4.76
CA GLY A 96 7.29 -2.83 -4.30
C GLY A 96 5.92 -3.46 -4.61
N VAL A 97 5.01 -2.77 -5.28
CA VAL A 97 3.69 -3.32 -5.66
C VAL A 97 3.56 -3.45 -7.18
N LYS A 98 3.21 -4.65 -7.64
CA LYS A 98 2.98 -4.98 -9.05
C LYS A 98 1.61 -5.61 -9.24
N SER A 99 0.92 -5.28 -10.32
CA SER A 99 -0.29 -5.99 -10.74
C SER A 99 -0.03 -6.73 -12.05
N LYS A 100 -0.58 -7.94 -12.18
CA LYS A 100 -0.54 -8.69 -13.43
C LYS A 100 -1.62 -8.19 -14.36
N GLU A 101 -1.21 -7.76 -15.55
CA GLU A 101 -2.08 -7.25 -16.59
C GLU A 101 -1.78 -7.99 -17.88
N LEU A 102 -2.74 -8.79 -18.36
CA LEU A 102 -2.56 -9.72 -19.47
C LEU A 102 -1.31 -10.60 -19.25
N PHE A 103 -0.22 -10.29 -19.97
CA PHE A 103 1.04 -11.05 -19.94
C PHE A 103 2.20 -10.30 -19.27
N MET A 104 1.97 -9.11 -18.70
CA MET A 104 3.03 -8.27 -18.12
C MET A 104 2.77 -7.90 -16.66
N TRP A 105 3.85 -7.69 -15.92
CA TRP A 105 3.82 -7.13 -14.57
C TRP A 105 3.95 -5.62 -14.65
N ILE A 106 2.94 -4.92 -14.13
CA ILE A 106 2.89 -3.46 -14.13
C ILE A 106 3.08 -2.95 -12.71
N HIS A 107 4.04 -2.04 -12.52
CA HIS A 107 4.25 -1.38 -11.24
C HIS A 107 3.14 -0.38 -10.97
N LEU A 108 2.62 -0.38 -9.75
CA LEU A 108 1.65 0.60 -9.27
C LEU A 108 2.40 1.71 -8.53
N THR A 109 2.11 2.96 -8.87
CA THR A 109 2.84 4.14 -8.36
C THR A 109 1.97 5.07 -7.53
N GLU A 110 0.66 5.06 -7.74
CA GLU A 110 -0.29 5.86 -6.97
C GLU A 110 -1.58 5.07 -6.73
N MET A 111 -2.21 5.36 -5.60
CA MET A 111 -3.56 4.93 -5.27
C MET A 111 -4.31 6.11 -4.66
N SER A 112 -5.58 6.29 -5.02
CA SER A 112 -6.42 7.32 -4.42
C SER A 112 -7.88 6.90 -4.39
N ILE A 113 -8.60 7.33 -3.36
CA ILE A 113 -10.05 7.26 -3.29
C ILE A 113 -10.57 8.65 -3.64
N GLY A 114 -11.46 8.72 -4.63
CA GLY A 114 -12.09 9.98 -5.05
C GLY A 114 -13.13 10.45 -4.04
N ASP A 115 -14.02 11.36 -4.46
CA ASP A 115 -15.14 11.79 -3.61
C ASP A 115 -15.92 10.61 -3.03
N ALA A 116 -16.43 10.77 -1.80
CA ALA A 116 -17.12 9.72 -1.04
C ALA A 116 -18.31 9.10 -1.80
N SER A 117 -18.90 9.83 -2.75
CA SER A 117 -19.96 9.36 -3.64
C SER A 117 -19.49 8.32 -4.67
N SER A 118 -18.20 8.30 -5.01
CA SER A 118 -17.67 7.46 -6.07
C SER A 118 -17.62 5.98 -5.71
N GLN A 119 -17.54 5.65 -4.40
CA GLN A 119 -17.32 4.30 -3.86
C GLN A 119 -16.26 3.51 -4.64
N LYS A 120 -15.25 4.19 -5.17
CA LYS A 120 -14.23 3.63 -6.05
C LYS A 120 -12.85 4.03 -5.57
N ILE A 121 -11.93 3.10 -5.75
CA ILE A 121 -10.50 3.28 -5.57
C ILE A 121 -9.84 3.30 -6.95
N TYR A 122 -8.96 4.27 -7.17
CA TYR A 122 -8.18 4.45 -8.39
C TYR A 122 -6.73 4.04 -8.15
N PHE A 123 -6.16 3.28 -9.08
CA PHE A 123 -4.74 2.94 -9.11
C PHE A 123 -4.11 3.46 -10.39
N LYS A 124 -2.91 4.03 -10.28
CA LYS A 124 -2.11 4.47 -11.41
C LYS A 124 -0.87 3.61 -11.54
N SER A 125 -0.55 3.25 -12.78
CA SER A 125 0.66 2.51 -13.12
C SER A 125 1.84 3.41 -13.43
N SER A 126 3.03 2.82 -13.45
CA SER A 126 4.28 3.45 -13.91
C SER A 126 4.22 3.95 -15.36
N PHE A 127 3.32 3.40 -16.18
CA PHE A 127 3.09 3.83 -17.56
C PHE A 127 2.11 5.01 -17.68
N GLY A 128 1.64 5.57 -16.56
CA GLY A 128 0.70 6.69 -16.54
C GLY A 128 -0.76 6.32 -16.77
N VAL A 129 -1.05 5.05 -17.10
CA VAL A 129 -2.42 4.52 -17.21
C VAL A 129 -2.95 4.21 -15.82
N GLY A 130 -4.20 4.57 -15.53
CA GLY A 130 -4.85 4.17 -14.30
C GLY A 130 -6.23 3.56 -14.49
N LYS A 131 -6.67 2.84 -13.46
CA LYS A 131 -7.91 2.06 -13.44
C LYS A 131 -8.61 2.24 -12.10
N SER A 132 -9.94 2.28 -12.14
CA SER A 132 -10.77 2.34 -10.94
C SER A 132 -11.49 1.02 -10.69
N PHE A 133 -11.67 0.68 -9.42
CA PHE A 133 -12.34 -0.51 -8.95
C PHE A 133 -13.30 -0.16 -7.81
N PRO A 134 -14.31 -1.00 -7.51
CA PRO A 134 -15.17 -0.80 -6.35
C PRO A 134 -14.35 -0.82 -5.05
N LEU A 135 -14.61 0.11 -4.13
CA LEU A 135 -13.90 0.21 -2.84
C LEU A 135 -14.03 -1.09 -2.02
N LYS A 136 -15.23 -1.67 -2.00
CA LYS A 136 -15.55 -2.96 -1.35
C LYS A 136 -14.68 -4.13 -1.79
N ALA A 137 -14.02 -4.01 -2.95
CA ALA A 137 -13.07 -5.02 -3.41
C ALA A 137 -11.78 -5.10 -2.60
N PHE A 138 -11.52 -4.09 -1.75
CA PHE A 138 -10.30 -3.93 -0.97
C PHE A 138 -10.59 -3.83 0.52
N GLU A 139 -11.82 -4.05 0.95
CA GLU A 139 -12.16 -4.24 2.37
C GLU A 139 -11.86 -5.69 2.75
N LEU A 140 -11.48 -5.91 4.01
CA LEU A 140 -11.36 -7.27 4.55
C LEU A 140 -12.72 -7.96 4.38
N ASP A 141 -12.71 -9.21 3.93
CA ASP A 141 -13.93 -10.01 3.96
C ASP A 141 -14.29 -10.24 5.44
N ASP A 142 -15.53 -9.92 5.83
CA ASP A 142 -16.08 -10.26 7.16
C ASP A 142 -16.14 -11.78 7.40
N ASP A 143 -15.94 -12.58 6.35
CA ASP A 143 -15.72 -14.01 6.43
C ASP A 143 -14.33 -14.30 7.00
N LYS A 144 -14.29 -14.33 8.34
CA LYS A 144 -13.37 -15.18 9.10
C LYS A 144 -13.40 -16.59 8.51
N GLU A 145 -12.29 -17.02 7.93
CA GLU A 145 -11.86 -18.42 8.01
C GLU A 145 -10.64 -18.51 8.92
#